data_AF-A0A7Z9VEQ3-F1
#
_entry.id   AF-A0A7Z9VEQ3-F1
#
_cell.length_a   1.000
_cell.length_b   1.000
_cell.length_c   1.000
_cell.angle_alpha   90.00
_cell.angle_beta   90.00
_cell.angle_gamma   90.00
#
_symmetry.space_group_name_H-M   'P 1'
#
loop_
_entity.id
_entity.type
_entity.pdbx_description
1 polymer ?
#
loop_
_entity_poly.entity_id
_entity_poly.type
_entity_poly.pdbx_seq_one_letter_code
_entity_poly.pdbx_strand_id
1 'polypeptide(L)'
;MKSNILLKSIATVMLLCMTLTTSSLEAQGNPGGCFITTFLTVSDQDDVVMEIDPDTLAVISETPMSITGAVEVDGLRGIAIHPSTGNWFMLAMLSAPPSPAPSPWLLEYDPINLTLNLVGFTVLDFNDLEFTESGELRAITNTLTTGDSNYCELSTITGGPLDLCQYNGSDGG
;
A
#
# COMPACT_ATOMS: atom_id res chain seq x y z
N MET A 1 -3.21 -12.92 -28.37
CA MET A 1 -2.14 -13.30 -27.42
C MET A 1 -2.60 -12.83 -26.05
N LYS A 2 -2.87 -13.75 -25.13
CA LYS A 2 -3.30 -13.40 -23.77
C LYS A 2 -2.08 -12.88 -23.02
N SER A 3 -2.06 -11.59 -22.72
CA SER A 3 -1.05 -11.00 -21.84
C SER A 3 -1.37 -11.47 -20.42
N ASN A 4 -0.47 -12.26 -19.84
CA ASN A 4 -0.53 -12.57 -18.41
C ASN A 4 -0.04 -11.30 -17.70
N ILE A 5 -0.99 -10.47 -17.26
CA ILE A 5 -0.70 -9.41 -16.30
C ILE A 5 -0.22 -10.13 -15.04
N LEU A 6 1.09 -10.04 -14.80
CA LEU A 6 1.73 -10.58 -13.62
C LEU A 6 1.38 -9.59 -12.50
N LEU A 7 0.17 -9.71 -11.95
CA LEU A 7 -0.32 -8.94 -10.82
C LEU A 7 0.63 -9.26 -9.65
N LYS A 8 1.62 -8.41 -9.40
CA LYS A 8 2.31 -8.37 -8.10
C LYS A 8 1.34 -7.70 -7.12
N SER A 9 0.28 -8.41 -6.76
CA SER A 9 -0.74 -7.91 -5.84
C SER A 9 -0.19 -7.87 -4.43
N ILE A 10 0.25 -6.69 -4.01
CA ILE A 10 0.28 -6.35 -2.60
C ILE A 10 -1.18 -6.01 -2.23
N ALA A 11 -1.74 -6.84 -1.35
CA ALA A 11 -3.10 -6.70 -0.86
C ALA A 11 -3.04 -6.08 0.54
N THR A 12 -3.40 -4.80 0.68
CA THR A 12 -3.65 -4.23 2.00
C THR A 12 -5.12 -4.41 2.33
N VAL A 13 -5.39 -5.12 3.43
CA VAL A 13 -6.73 -5.41 3.91
C VAL A 13 -7.26 -4.21 4.69
N MET A 14 -8.34 -3.57 4.22
CA MET A 14 -9.03 -2.55 4.99
C MET A 14 -9.98 -3.24 6.00
N LEU A 15 -9.68 -3.05 7.29
CA LEU A 15 -10.39 -3.72 8.40
C LEU A 15 -11.46 -2.79 8.99
N LEU A 16 -12.73 -2.92 8.59
CA LEU A 16 -13.83 -2.14 9.15
C LEU A 16 -14.64 -2.99 10.16
N CYS A 17 -14.34 -2.88 11.45
CA CYS A 17 -15.10 -3.52 12.52
C CYS A 17 -16.41 -2.75 12.81
N MET A 18 -17.55 -3.19 12.25
CA MET A 18 -18.86 -2.68 12.67
C MET A 18 -19.35 -3.38 13.95
N THR A 19 -19.44 -2.65 15.07
CA THR A 19 -20.06 -3.12 16.31
C THR A 19 -21.59 -2.92 16.25
N LEU A 20 -22.32 -3.93 15.76
CA LEU A 20 -23.78 -3.97 15.86
C LEU A 20 -24.21 -4.34 17.29
N THR A 21 -24.78 -3.39 18.02
CA THR A 21 -25.38 -3.63 19.35
C THR A 21 -26.77 -4.26 19.24
N THR A 22 -26.81 -5.56 19.54
CA THR A 22 -27.86 -6.37 20.18
C THR A 22 -29.34 -6.22 19.77
N SER A 23 -29.94 -7.34 19.31
CA SER A 23 -31.04 -8.00 20.04
C SER A 23 -31.32 -9.42 19.49
N SER A 24 -31.01 -10.42 20.33
CA SER A 24 -31.54 -11.79 20.44
C SER A 24 -32.21 -12.47 19.23
N LEU A 25 -31.57 -13.52 18.69
CA LEU A 25 -32.05 -14.91 18.75
C LEU A 25 -30.90 -15.86 18.32
N GLU A 26 -30.74 -16.95 19.06
CA GLU A 26 -29.58 -17.85 19.01
C GLU A 26 -29.50 -18.67 17.72
N ALA A 27 -28.37 -18.55 17.01
CA ALA A 27 -27.79 -19.60 16.17
C ALA A 27 -26.26 -19.42 16.13
N GLN A 28 -25.53 -20.52 16.27
CA GLN A 28 -24.10 -20.64 16.58
C GLN A 28 -23.16 -19.92 15.60
N GLY A 29 -22.12 -19.26 16.14
CA GLY A 29 -20.86 -19.00 15.45
C GLY A 29 -20.34 -17.56 15.54
N ASN A 30 -19.62 -17.24 16.62
CA ASN A 30 -18.75 -16.06 16.82
C ASN A 30 -19.39 -14.64 16.72
N PRO A 31 -19.76 -13.99 17.84
CA PRO A 31 -20.35 -12.65 17.88
C PRO A 31 -19.27 -11.54 17.80
N GLY A 32 -18.54 -11.50 16.69
CA GLY A 32 -17.48 -10.50 16.46
C GLY A 32 -16.60 -10.79 15.25
N GLY A 33 -17.19 -11.30 14.15
CA GLY A 33 -16.45 -11.53 12.92
C GLY A 33 -16.01 -10.19 12.33
N CYS A 34 -14.71 -9.99 12.18
CA CYS A 34 -14.21 -8.97 11.29
C CYS A 34 -14.38 -9.49 9.86
N PHE A 35 -15.25 -8.86 9.09
CA PHE A 35 -15.45 -9.19 7.69
C PHE A 35 -14.55 -8.26 6.88
N ILE A 36 -13.60 -8.82 6.15
CA ILE A 36 -12.90 -8.11 5.09
C ILE A 36 -13.94 -7.81 4.03
N THR A 37 -14.26 -6.54 3.84
CA THR A 37 -15.28 -6.15 2.85
C THR A 37 -14.63 -5.96 1.49
N THR A 38 -13.42 -5.42 1.44
CA THR A 38 -12.63 -5.21 0.22
C THR A 38 -11.13 -5.26 0.53
N PHE A 39 -10.31 -5.49 -0.51
CA PHE A 39 -8.87 -5.30 -0.44
C PHE A 39 -8.39 -4.27 -1.46
N LEU A 40 -7.43 -3.44 -1.07
CA LEU A 40 -6.79 -2.49 -1.97
C LEU A 40 -5.57 -3.14 -2.60
N THR A 41 -5.38 -2.89 -3.90
CA THR A 41 -4.21 -3.35 -4.64
C THR A 41 -3.74 -2.32 -5.67
N VAL A 42 -2.50 -2.47 -6.10
CA VAL A 42 -1.78 -1.55 -6.98
C VAL A 42 -1.04 -2.32 -8.08
N SER A 43 -0.58 -1.61 -9.11
CA SER A 43 0.08 -2.17 -10.29
C SER A 43 1.28 -1.32 -10.67
N ASP A 44 2.40 -1.96 -11.02
CA ASP A 44 3.61 -1.28 -11.47
C ASP A 44 3.51 -0.72 -12.90
N GLN A 45 2.35 -0.86 -13.54
CA GLN A 45 2.04 -0.44 -14.90
C GLN A 45 0.89 0.57 -14.97
N ASP A 46 0.15 0.76 -13.87
CA ASP A 46 -1.05 1.59 -13.84
C ASP A 46 -0.96 2.61 -12.70
N ASP A 47 -1.60 3.75 -12.90
CA ASP A 47 -1.63 4.85 -11.95
C ASP A 47 -2.86 4.81 -11.03
N VAL A 48 -3.52 3.66 -10.93
CA VAL A 48 -4.76 3.50 -10.16
C VAL A 48 -4.55 2.61 -8.93
N VAL A 49 -5.21 3.00 -7.83
CA VAL A 49 -5.49 2.09 -6.71
C VAL A 49 -6.81 1.40 -7.01
N MET A 50 -6.79 0.07 -7.01
CA MET A 50 -7.96 -0.77 -7.26
C MET A 50 -8.53 -1.28 -5.94
N GLU A 51 -9.84 -1.17 -5.78
CA GLU A 51 -10.58 -1.85 -4.73
C GLU A 51 -11.18 -3.13 -5.32
N ILE A 52 -10.91 -4.26 -4.67
CA ILE A 52 -11.27 -5.58 -5.16
C ILE A 52 -12.18 -6.29 -4.17
N ASP A 53 -13.20 -6.97 -4.72
CA ASP A 53 -14.05 -7.88 -3.99
C ASP A 53 -13.26 -9.15 -3.57
N PRO A 54 -13.18 -9.48 -2.27
CA PRO A 54 -12.37 -10.61 -1.78
C PRO A 54 -12.88 -11.97 -2.25
N ASP A 55 -14.17 -12.11 -2.55
CA ASP A 55 -14.79 -13.38 -2.89
C ASP A 55 -14.72 -13.65 -4.40
N THR A 56 -14.84 -12.60 -5.22
CA THR A 56 -14.94 -12.70 -6.68
C THR A 56 -13.68 -12.25 -7.41
N LEU A 57 -12.77 -11.54 -6.72
CA LEU A 57 -11.60 -10.86 -7.30
C LEU A 57 -11.97 -9.84 -8.39
N ALA A 58 -13.22 -9.39 -8.43
CA ALA A 58 -13.66 -8.37 -9.35
C ALA A 58 -13.25 -6.98 -8.86
N VAL A 59 -12.81 -6.13 -9.80
CA VAL A 59 -12.57 -4.72 -9.51
C VAL A 59 -13.91 -4.04 -9.22
N ILE A 60 -14.04 -3.50 -8.01
CA ILE A 60 -15.21 -2.75 -7.55
C ILE A 60 -15.08 -1.29 -8.00
N SER A 61 -13.91 -0.69 -7.78
CA SER A 61 -13.62 0.69 -8.15
C SER A 61 -12.13 0.93 -8.35
N GLU A 62 -11.84 2.00 -9.09
CA GLU A 62 -10.49 2.45 -9.41
C GLU A 62 -10.35 3.94 -9.03
N THR A 63 -9.29 4.28 -8.32
CA THR A 63 -8.98 5.66 -7.94
C THR A 63 -7.66 6.07 -8.61
N PRO A 64 -7.67 7.02 -9.56
CA PRO A 64 -6.44 7.48 -10.22
C PRO A 64 -5.60 8.34 -9.27
N MET A 65 -4.29 8.11 -9.29
CA MET A 65 -3.30 8.80 -8.46
C MET A 65 -2.55 9.90 -9.21
N SER A 66 -2.65 9.97 -10.55
CA SER A 66 -2.04 11.05 -11.30
C SER A 66 -2.81 12.38 -11.15
N ILE A 67 -2.08 13.46 -10.94
CA ILE A 67 -2.52 14.85 -11.06
C ILE A 67 -1.77 15.48 -12.24
N THR A 68 -2.46 15.66 -13.36
CA THR A 68 -1.89 16.19 -14.60
C THR A 68 -1.09 17.48 -14.38
N GLY A 69 0.18 17.49 -14.82
CA GLY A 69 1.07 18.63 -14.70
C GLY A 69 1.64 18.91 -13.30
N ALA A 70 1.37 18.05 -12.31
CA ALA A 70 1.92 18.17 -10.95
C ALA A 70 2.56 16.88 -10.44
N VAL A 71 1.79 15.79 -10.43
CA VAL A 71 2.24 14.45 -10.02
C VAL A 71 1.78 13.46 -11.07
N GLU A 72 2.68 13.01 -11.94
CA GLU A 72 2.35 12.06 -13.00
C GLU A 72 2.92 10.70 -12.61
N VAL A 73 2.02 9.76 -12.28
CA VAL A 73 2.36 8.43 -11.80
C VAL A 73 2.42 7.49 -13.00
N ASP A 74 3.53 6.78 -13.16
CA ASP A 74 3.71 5.77 -14.20
C ASP A 74 3.37 4.36 -13.68
N GLY A 75 3.40 4.16 -12.35
CA GLY A 75 3.08 2.90 -11.71
C GLY A 75 3.20 2.96 -10.18
N LEU A 76 2.48 2.07 -9.51
CA LEU A 76 2.43 1.95 -8.05
C LEU A 76 2.92 0.56 -7.63
N ARG A 77 3.90 0.50 -6.72
CA ARG A 77 4.55 -0.78 -6.34
C ARG A 77 4.02 -1.37 -5.05
N GLY A 78 3.77 -0.54 -4.05
CA GLY A 78 3.30 -0.97 -2.74
C GLY A 78 2.32 0.04 -2.16
N ILE A 79 1.45 -0.43 -1.29
CA ILE A 79 0.44 0.37 -0.61
C ILE A 79 0.32 -0.10 0.84
N ALA A 80 0.09 0.84 1.76
CA ALA A 80 -0.24 0.55 3.15
C ALA A 80 -1.23 1.58 3.67
N ILE A 81 -2.12 1.19 4.58
CA ILE A 81 -3.11 2.09 5.18
C ILE A 81 -2.68 2.41 6.61
N HIS A 82 -2.55 3.69 6.93
CA HIS A 82 -2.18 4.10 8.28
C HIS A 82 -3.29 3.71 9.26
N PRO A 83 -2.98 2.96 10.35
CA PRO A 83 -4.00 2.26 11.14
C PRO A 83 -4.96 3.18 11.89
N SER A 84 -4.54 4.41 12.22
CA SER A 84 -5.39 5.36 12.96
C SER A 84 -6.02 6.47 12.13
N THR A 85 -5.47 6.79 10.96
CA THR A 85 -5.96 7.90 10.11
C THR A 85 -6.71 7.40 8.90
N GLY A 86 -6.43 6.17 8.44
CA GLY A 86 -6.99 5.63 7.20
C GLY A 86 -6.33 6.18 5.93
N ASN A 87 -5.29 7.02 6.04
CA ASN A 87 -4.56 7.54 4.88
C ASN A 87 -3.77 6.42 4.20
N TRP A 88 -3.72 6.45 2.88
CA TRP A 88 -3.01 5.46 2.07
C TRP A 88 -1.61 5.98 1.77
N PHE A 89 -0.61 5.17 2.07
CA PHE A 89 0.78 5.44 1.72
C PHE A 89 1.17 4.53 0.58
N MET A 90 1.77 5.09 -0.47
CA MET A 90 2.07 4.35 -1.71
C MET A 90 3.49 4.60 -2.19
N LEU A 91 4.11 3.56 -2.75
CA LEU A 91 5.37 3.67 -3.49
C LEU A 91 5.05 3.92 -4.96
N ALA A 92 5.35 5.12 -5.45
CA ALA A 92 5.03 5.54 -6.81
C ALA A 92 6.28 5.75 -7.66
N MET A 93 6.27 5.18 -8.86
CA MET A 93 7.17 5.58 -9.94
C MET A 93 6.54 6.76 -10.65
N LEU A 94 7.25 7.88 -10.72
CA LEU A 94 6.74 9.12 -11.25
C LEU A 94 7.51 9.53 -12.52
N SER A 95 6.79 10.05 -13.51
CA SER A 95 7.37 10.79 -14.63
C SER A 95 7.50 12.29 -14.31
N ALA A 96 6.67 12.80 -13.39
CA ALA A 96 6.74 14.16 -12.88
C ALA A 96 6.37 14.25 -11.38
N PRO A 97 7.25 14.77 -10.49
CA PRO A 97 8.69 14.90 -10.71
C PRO A 97 9.31 13.52 -11.00
N PRO A 98 10.31 13.42 -11.89
CA PRO A 98 10.81 12.11 -12.31
C PRO A 98 11.44 11.34 -11.14
N SER A 99 11.08 10.07 -10.99
CA SER A 99 11.76 9.13 -10.11
C SER A 99 13.20 8.88 -10.58
N PRO A 100 14.21 9.08 -9.73
CA PRO A 100 15.53 8.51 -9.95
C PRO A 100 15.44 6.98 -9.91
N ALA A 101 15.34 6.35 -11.07
CA ALA A 101 15.23 4.90 -11.17
C ALA A 101 16.42 4.20 -10.48
N PRO A 102 16.20 3.09 -9.75
CA PRO A 102 14.94 2.34 -9.60
C PRO A 102 14.06 2.78 -8.42
N SER A 103 14.40 3.86 -7.72
CA SER A 103 13.79 4.23 -6.43
C SER A 103 12.46 4.97 -6.60
N PRO A 104 11.38 4.55 -5.91
CA PRO A 104 10.08 5.23 -5.94
C PRO A 104 10.04 6.52 -5.10
N TRP A 105 8.95 7.27 -5.24
CA TRP A 105 8.53 8.30 -4.30
C TRP A 105 7.51 7.72 -3.31
N LEU A 106 7.49 8.27 -2.09
CA LEU A 106 6.41 8.02 -1.14
C LEU A 106 5.31 9.06 -1.38
N LEU A 107 4.10 8.57 -1.66
CA LEU A 107 2.88 9.37 -1.72
C LEU A 107 2.01 9.09 -0.50
N GLU A 108 1.26 10.09 -0.06
CA GLU A 108 0.18 9.95 0.90
C GLU A 108 -1.12 10.42 0.25
N TYR A 109 -2.16 9.58 0.32
CA TYR A 109 -3.49 9.91 -0.14
C TYR A 109 -4.47 9.89 1.05
N ASP A 110 -5.21 10.98 1.21
CA ASP A 110 -6.32 11.08 2.14
C ASP A 110 -7.62 10.75 1.39
N PRO A 111 -8.22 9.56 1.60
CA PRO A 111 -9.43 9.15 0.89
C PRO A 111 -10.69 9.89 1.35
N ILE A 112 -10.65 10.64 2.46
CA ILE A 112 -11.78 11.41 2.97
C ILE A 112 -11.81 12.78 2.29
N ASN A 113 -10.66 13.45 2.24
CA ASN A 113 -10.53 14.78 1.66
C ASN A 113 -10.16 14.75 0.17
N LEU A 114 -9.88 13.58 -0.39
CA LEU A 114 -9.47 13.35 -1.78
C LEU A 114 -8.22 14.14 -2.16
N THR A 115 -7.26 14.20 -1.25
CA THR A 115 -6.00 14.94 -1.45
C THR A 115 -4.82 13.99 -1.54
N LEU A 116 -3.98 14.21 -2.54
CA LEU A 116 -2.71 13.50 -2.72
C LEU A 116 -1.54 14.42 -2.39
N ASN A 117 -0.62 13.93 -1.56
CA ASN A 117 0.58 14.62 -1.16
C ASN A 117 1.81 13.81 -1.58
N LEU A 118 2.78 14.51 -2.18
CA LEU A 118 4.12 13.96 -2.40
C LEU A 118 4.91 14.10 -1.09
N VAL A 119 5.08 13.00 -0.35
CA VAL A 119 5.77 13.00 0.96
C VAL A 119 7.26 13.19 0.77
N GLY A 120 7.88 12.39 -0.10
CA GLY A 120 9.30 12.54 -0.41
C GLY A 120 9.92 11.34 -1.09
N PHE A 121 11.20 11.47 -1.43
CA PHE A 121 11.95 10.47 -2.18
C PHE A 121 12.50 9.39 -1.25
N THR A 122 12.29 8.11 -1.59
CA THR A 122 12.66 7.00 -0.71
C THR A 122 14.14 6.67 -0.73
N VAL A 123 14.90 7.17 -1.72
CA VAL A 123 16.34 6.94 -1.93
C VAL A 123 16.71 5.50 -2.31
N LEU A 124 16.01 4.50 -1.78
CA LEU A 124 16.24 3.07 -2.06
C LEU A 124 15.10 2.47 -2.90
N ASP A 125 15.41 1.34 -3.53
CA ASP A 125 14.47 0.55 -4.33
C ASP A 125 13.57 -0.29 -3.43
N PHE A 126 12.36 0.20 -3.19
CA PHE A 126 11.34 -0.49 -2.39
C PHE A 126 10.28 -1.12 -3.29
N ASN A 127 9.75 -2.26 -2.85
CA ASN A 127 8.70 -3.00 -3.54
C ASN A 127 7.40 -3.05 -2.75
N ASP A 128 7.43 -2.89 -1.42
CA ASP A 128 6.25 -3.05 -0.57
C ASP A 128 6.28 -2.12 0.65
N LEU A 129 5.11 -1.88 1.25
CA LEU A 129 4.88 -1.08 2.45
C LEU A 129 4.01 -1.82 3.46
N GLU A 130 4.26 -1.57 4.73
CA GLU A 130 3.40 -2.03 5.83
C GLU A 130 3.43 -1.00 6.96
N PHE A 131 2.30 -0.83 7.66
CA PHE A 131 2.30 -0.15 8.95
C PHE A 131 2.35 -1.15 10.08
N THR A 132 3.20 -0.90 11.07
CA THR A 132 3.12 -1.60 12.34
C THR A 132 1.85 -1.21 13.10
N GLU A 133 1.49 -2.00 14.12
CA GLU A 133 0.37 -1.65 15.03
C GLU A 133 0.59 -0.32 15.76
N SER A 134 1.85 0.09 15.97
CA SER A 134 2.24 1.38 16.52
C SER A 134 2.09 2.55 15.54
N GLY A 135 1.85 2.29 14.25
CA GLY A 135 1.73 3.31 13.20
C GLY A 135 3.07 3.71 12.56
N GLU A 136 4.11 2.89 12.70
CA GLU A 136 5.40 3.12 12.04
C GLU A 136 5.35 2.53 10.62
N LEU A 137 5.72 3.32 9.62
CA LEU A 137 5.77 2.86 8.23
C LEU A 137 7.06 2.07 7.99
N ARG A 138 6.91 0.85 7.48
CA ARG A 138 8.00 -0.02 7.05
C ARG A 138 7.91 -0.27 5.56
N ALA A 139 9.06 -0.44 4.93
CA ALA A 139 9.18 -0.74 3.51
C ALA A 139 10.13 -1.92 3.28
N ILE A 140 9.80 -2.74 2.29
CA ILE A 140 10.60 -3.91 1.90
C ILE A 140 11.41 -3.55 0.67
N THR A 141 12.74 -3.66 0.76
CA THR A 141 13.61 -3.41 -0.39
C THR A 141 13.45 -4.52 -1.43
N ASN A 142 13.56 -4.20 -2.72
CA ASN A 142 13.91 -5.21 -3.72
C ASN A 142 15.26 -5.85 -3.35
N THR A 143 15.47 -7.10 -3.76
CA THR A 143 16.67 -7.88 -3.42
C THR A 143 17.92 -7.04 -3.65
N LEU A 144 18.63 -6.73 -2.56
CA LEU A 144 19.89 -6.00 -2.67
C LEU A 144 20.92 -6.92 -3.32
N THR A 145 22.04 -6.37 -3.79
CA THR A 145 23.14 -7.14 -4.42
C THR A 145 23.69 -8.28 -3.55
N THR A 146 23.31 -8.35 -2.26
CA THR A 146 23.61 -9.41 -1.29
C THR A 146 22.70 -10.64 -1.37
N GLY A 147 21.57 -10.57 -2.07
CA GLY A 147 20.63 -11.69 -2.25
C GLY A 147 19.45 -11.72 -1.28
N ASP A 148 19.38 -10.79 -0.32
CA ASP A 148 18.33 -10.73 0.71
C ASP A 148 17.47 -9.46 0.56
N SER A 149 16.18 -9.56 0.89
CA SER A 149 15.28 -8.42 1.09
C SER A 149 15.38 -7.91 2.52
N ASN A 150 15.43 -6.60 2.71
CA ASN A 150 15.50 -5.97 4.02
C ASN A 150 14.27 -5.11 4.28
N TYR A 151 13.90 -5.03 5.56
CA TYR A 151 12.93 -4.05 6.04
C TYR A 151 13.65 -2.76 6.46
N CYS A 152 13.06 -1.62 6.08
CA CYS A 152 13.49 -0.29 6.53
C CYS A 152 12.29 0.45 7.10
N GLU A 153 12.48 1.17 8.21
CA GLU A 153 11.51 2.14 8.69
C GLU A 153 11.61 3.43 7.84
N LEU A 154 10.48 3.93 7.35
CA LEU A 154 10.41 5.13 6.54
C LEU A 154 9.80 6.30 7.32
N SER A 155 10.31 7.50 7.03
CA SER A 155 9.71 8.74 7.50
C SER A 155 8.45 9.07 6.73
N THR A 156 7.31 9.16 7.41
CA THR A 156 6.05 9.68 6.82
C THR A 156 6.08 11.19 6.56
N ILE A 157 7.17 11.88 6.91
CA ILE A 157 7.38 13.32 6.67
C ILE A 157 8.30 13.57 5.48
N THR A 158 9.30 12.72 5.27
CA THR A 158 10.37 12.94 4.27
C THR A 158 10.48 11.82 3.24
N GLY A 159 9.81 10.69 3.43
CA GLY A 159 9.86 9.50 2.56
C GLY A 159 11.12 8.65 2.68
N GLY A 160 12.22 9.21 3.20
CA GLY A 160 13.50 8.50 3.33
C GLY A 160 13.56 7.52 4.50
N PRO A 161 14.51 6.57 4.48
CA PRO A 161 14.73 5.62 5.56
C PRO A 161 15.22 6.33 6.83
N LEU A 162 14.69 5.90 7.97
CA LEU A 162 15.06 6.33 9.32
C LEU A 162 16.13 5.44 9.94
N ASP A 163 16.32 4.24 9.38
CA ASP A 163 17.27 3.25 9.84
C ASP A 163 18.30 2.88 8.75
N LEU A 164 19.15 1.90 9.05
CA LEU A 164 20.15 1.38 8.12
C LEU A 164 19.63 0.19 7.29
N CYS A 165 18.31 -0.05 7.25
CA CYS A 165 17.73 -1.19 6.54
C CYS A 165 18.32 -2.54 6.95
N GLN A 166 18.53 -2.76 8.26
CA GLN A 166 19.26 -3.92 8.80
C GLN A 166 18.36 -5.04 9.32
N TYR A 167 17.05 -4.90 9.16
CA TYR A 167 16.12 -5.95 9.55
C TYR A 167 16.08 -6.98 8.42
N ASN A 168 16.72 -8.14 8.65
CA ASN A 168 16.60 -9.28 7.75
C ASN A 168 15.13 -9.57 7.49
N GLY A 169 14.80 -9.83 6.22
CA GLY A 169 13.47 -10.22 5.79
C GLY A 169 12.87 -11.27 6.73
N SER A 170 11.74 -10.98 7.37
CA SER A 170 10.89 -11.97 8.03
C SER A 170 10.79 -13.24 7.19
N ASP A 171 10.99 -14.41 7.81
CA ASP A 171 10.86 -15.76 7.24
C ASP A 171 9.42 -16.06 6.79
N GLY A 172 8.92 -15.40 5.74
CA GLY A 172 7.54 -15.58 5.26
C GLY A 172 7.39 -15.28 3.78
N GLY A 173 7.77 -16.26 2.95
CA GLY A 173 7.26 -16.40 1.58
C GLY A 173 6.00 -17.26 1.52
#